data_AF-G9G7S1-F1
#
_entry.id   AF-G9G7S1-F1
#
_cell.length_a   1.000
_cell.length_b   1.000
_cell.length_c   1.000
_cell.angle_alpha   90.00
_cell.angle_beta   90.00
_cell.angle_gamma   90.00
#
_symmetry.space_group_name_H-M   'P 1'
#
loop_
_entity.id
_entity.type
_entity.pdbx_description
1 polymer ?
#
loop_
_entity_poly.entity_id
_entity_poly.type
_entity_poly.pdbx_seq_one_letter_code
_entity_poly.pdbx_strand_id
1 'polypeptide(L)'
;WNLGNSLDANGTGISDVVQSETYWGQPVTQPELITMMKDAGFGAIRVPITWYAHIDGDGNVDAAWMKRVHEVVDYVINAGLYCIINVHHDTGAHDNAWVIADNDNYEKTKTRYENLWTQVANEFKDYGQQLLLEGYNEMLDKYHSWCFAGFQRPDGYDANEAAEAYKGLNGYAQSFVNAVRATGGNNAQRNLVVNTYAAAWGGGNWNAHLTVVLTEFQTPTDAVAGHLAFEVHTYPTLSSGKNEVDELITKVNANLVPNGPVIIGEWGTSNVDKNQTDYDLAHKAFHVFGG
;
A
#
# COMPACT_ATOMS: atom_id res chain seq x y z
N TRP A 1 2.42 9.83 7.69
CA TRP A 1 3.72 9.89 6.99
C TRP A 1 4.12 8.49 6.61
N ASN A 2 4.81 8.29 5.48
CA ASN A 2 5.29 6.98 5.05
C ASN A 2 6.77 6.83 5.42
N LEU A 3 7.11 5.75 6.13
CA LEU A 3 8.50 5.31 6.33
C LEU A 3 8.95 4.55 5.07
N GLY A 4 8.97 5.25 3.93
CA GLY A 4 9.28 4.66 2.62
C GLY A 4 10.77 4.40 2.41
N ASN A 5 11.08 3.54 1.44
CA ASN A 5 12.42 3.08 1.08
C ASN A 5 13.23 2.52 2.27
N SER A 6 12.53 1.98 3.27
CA SER A 6 13.06 1.40 4.50
C SER A 6 12.77 -0.11 4.51
N LEU A 7 11.72 -0.59 5.21
CA LEU A 7 11.38 -2.02 5.23
C LEU A 7 10.78 -2.54 3.91
N ASP A 8 10.35 -1.63 3.04
CA ASP A 8 9.97 -1.88 1.65
C ASP A 8 11.17 -2.05 0.72
N ALA A 9 12.36 -1.56 1.09
CA ALA A 9 13.53 -1.66 0.24
C ALA A 9 13.87 -3.13 -0.09
N ASN A 10 14.26 -3.36 -1.34
CA ASN A 10 14.51 -4.69 -1.87
C ASN A 10 15.59 -4.68 -2.94
N GLY A 11 16.15 -5.86 -3.22
CA GLY A 11 17.26 -6.01 -4.15
C GLY A 11 17.88 -7.39 -4.15
N THR A 12 19.00 -7.52 -4.87
CA THR A 12 19.71 -8.80 -5.01
C THR A 12 20.81 -8.94 -3.97
N GLY A 13 21.08 -10.17 -3.53
CA GLY A 13 22.17 -10.45 -2.60
C GLY A 13 21.97 -9.91 -1.18
N ILE A 14 20.72 -9.67 -0.79
CA ILE A 14 20.34 -9.34 0.59
C ILE A 14 20.45 -10.62 1.43
N SER A 15 21.32 -10.60 2.44
CA SER A 15 21.58 -11.77 3.31
C SER A 15 21.18 -11.58 4.76
N ASP A 16 20.84 -10.37 5.19
CA ASP A 16 20.36 -10.09 6.55
C ASP A 16 19.35 -8.92 6.58
N VAL A 17 18.65 -8.79 7.70
CA VAL A 17 17.54 -7.85 7.91
C VAL A 17 17.96 -6.37 7.86
N VAL A 18 19.18 -6.04 8.29
CA VAL A 18 19.69 -4.66 8.31
C VAL A 18 20.05 -4.24 6.89
N GLN A 19 20.63 -5.17 6.12
CA GLN A 19 20.92 -4.94 4.72
C GLN A 19 19.64 -4.69 3.91
N SER A 20 18.53 -5.40 4.20
CA SER A 20 17.23 -5.12 3.58
C SER A 20 16.79 -3.68 3.83
N GLU A 21 16.68 -3.30 5.10
CA GLU A 21 16.15 -2.00 5.51
C GLU A 21 16.97 -0.81 4.98
N THR A 22 18.28 -1.01 4.82
CA THR A 22 19.20 0.05 4.38
C THR A 22 19.55 -0.01 2.89
N TYR A 23 18.97 -0.97 2.14
CA TYR A 23 19.38 -1.26 0.76
C TYR A 23 19.21 -0.07 -0.19
N TRP A 24 18.18 0.76 0.03
CA TRP A 24 17.92 1.98 -0.76
C TRP A 24 18.45 3.26 -0.09
N GLY A 25 19.37 3.13 0.87
CA GLY A 25 20.15 4.24 1.42
C GLY A 25 19.54 4.92 2.66
N GLN A 26 18.39 4.44 3.14
CA GLN A 26 17.87 4.87 4.45
C GLN A 26 18.70 4.27 5.59
N PRO A 27 18.85 4.96 6.72
CA PRO A 27 19.46 4.37 7.91
C PRO A 27 18.51 3.34 8.55
N VAL A 28 19.05 2.47 9.41
CA VAL A 28 18.23 1.61 10.27
C VAL A 28 17.31 2.48 11.12
N THR A 29 16.01 2.25 11.03
CA THR A 29 14.99 3.01 11.76
C THR A 29 15.24 2.93 13.26
N GLN A 30 15.20 4.10 13.90
CA GLN A 30 15.32 4.27 15.35
C GLN A 30 14.04 4.93 15.91
N PRO A 31 13.65 4.65 17.17
CA PRO A 31 12.44 5.21 17.78
C PRO A 31 12.43 6.75 17.86
N GLU A 32 13.60 7.38 17.88
CA GLU A 32 13.74 8.85 17.89
C GLU A 32 13.15 9.49 16.62
N LEU A 33 13.29 8.84 15.46
CA LEU A 33 12.66 9.31 14.22
C LEU A 33 11.14 9.38 14.37
N ILE A 34 10.55 8.33 14.93
CA ILE A 34 9.10 8.23 15.12
C ILE A 34 8.61 9.24 16.16
N THR A 35 9.38 9.43 17.23
CA THR A 35 9.10 10.45 18.26
C THR A 35 9.14 11.85 17.66
N MET A 36 10.14 12.15 16.83
CA MET A 36 10.23 13.43 16.10
C MET A 36 9.00 13.66 15.22
N MET A 37 8.49 12.63 14.54
CA MET A 37 7.27 12.75 13.73
C MET A 37 6.02 13.00 14.59
N LYS A 38 5.91 12.35 15.77
CA LYS A 38 4.85 12.65 16.74
C LYS A 38 4.91 14.11 17.20
N ASP A 39 6.09 14.59 17.57
CA ASP A 39 6.31 15.95 18.07
C ASP A 39 6.05 17.01 17.00
N ALA A 40 6.28 16.69 15.73
CA ALA A 40 5.92 17.52 14.59
C ALA A 40 4.40 17.57 14.30
N GLY A 41 3.60 16.77 15.01
CA GLY A 41 2.13 16.78 14.92
C GLY A 41 1.53 15.69 14.02
N PHE A 42 2.32 14.72 13.54
CA PHE A 42 1.76 13.57 12.83
C PHE A 42 0.94 12.69 13.79
N GLY A 43 -0.18 12.16 13.30
CA GLY A 43 -1.04 11.23 14.05
C GLY A 43 -0.90 9.77 13.64
N ALA A 44 -0.27 9.49 12.50
CA ALA A 44 -0.16 8.16 11.91
C ALA A 44 1.14 7.99 11.08
N ILE A 45 1.72 6.79 11.15
CA ILE A 45 2.84 6.34 10.33
C ILE A 45 2.40 5.10 9.54
N ARG A 46 2.58 5.13 8.23
CA ARG A 46 2.50 3.95 7.37
C ARG A 46 3.91 3.41 7.21
N VAL A 47 4.07 2.10 7.42
CA VAL A 47 5.33 1.37 7.35
C VAL A 47 5.19 0.35 6.21
N PRO A 48 5.53 0.76 4.97
CA PRO A 48 5.71 -0.12 3.83
C PRO A 48 6.63 -1.31 4.13
N ILE A 49 6.24 -2.54 3.77
CA ILE A 49 7.08 -3.72 3.98
C ILE A 49 7.04 -4.62 2.73
N THR A 50 8.22 -5.01 2.25
CA THR A 50 8.37 -5.99 1.17
C THR A 50 8.77 -7.34 1.74
N TRP A 51 8.05 -8.39 1.37
CA TRP A 51 8.17 -9.70 2.02
C TRP A 51 8.88 -10.74 1.16
N TYR A 52 8.84 -10.64 -0.18
CA TYR A 52 9.29 -11.70 -1.08
C TYR A 52 10.75 -12.17 -0.87
N ALA A 53 11.64 -11.31 -0.36
CA ALA A 53 13.03 -11.66 -0.03
C ALA A 53 13.17 -12.39 1.32
N HIS A 54 12.10 -12.39 2.12
CA HIS A 54 12.03 -12.87 3.49
C HIS A 54 10.93 -13.92 3.69
N ILE A 55 10.39 -14.47 2.60
CA ILE A 55 9.43 -15.57 2.64
C ILE A 55 9.88 -16.69 1.72
N ASP A 56 9.59 -17.93 2.11
CA ASP A 56 9.81 -19.09 1.22
C ASP A 56 8.69 -19.26 0.17
N GLY A 57 8.73 -20.37 -0.57
CA GLY A 57 7.73 -20.70 -1.58
C GLY A 57 6.32 -20.95 -1.03
N ASP A 58 6.22 -21.37 0.23
CA ASP A 58 4.95 -21.60 0.92
C ASP A 58 4.46 -20.33 1.65
N GLY A 59 5.29 -19.28 1.68
CA GLY A 59 4.99 -17.99 2.31
C GLY A 59 5.38 -17.93 3.77
N ASN A 60 6.20 -18.85 4.28
CA ASN A 60 6.69 -18.80 5.66
C ASN A 60 7.69 -17.64 5.80
N VAL A 61 7.44 -16.75 6.76
CA VAL A 61 8.26 -15.56 6.98
C VAL A 61 9.50 -15.90 7.79
N ASP A 62 10.66 -15.40 7.36
CA ASP A 62 11.89 -15.45 8.13
C ASP A 62 11.69 -14.81 9.52
N ALA A 63 12.06 -15.54 10.56
CA ALA A 63 11.82 -15.10 11.93
C ALA A 63 12.59 -13.83 12.31
N ALA A 64 13.79 -13.61 11.74
CA ALA A 64 14.54 -12.39 11.99
C ALA A 64 13.86 -11.19 11.32
N TRP A 65 13.31 -11.37 10.11
CA TRP A 65 12.56 -10.33 9.42
C TRP A 65 11.27 -9.96 10.17
N MET A 66 10.45 -10.94 10.56
CA MET A 66 9.23 -10.68 11.33
C MET A 66 9.55 -9.93 12.64
N LYS A 67 10.61 -10.33 13.34
CA LYS A 67 11.08 -9.63 14.54
C LYS A 67 11.47 -8.18 14.24
N ARG A 68 12.16 -7.91 13.13
CA ARG A 68 12.54 -6.54 12.78
C ARG A 68 11.32 -5.67 12.45
N VAL A 69 10.34 -6.22 11.72
CA VAL A 69 9.06 -5.55 11.47
C VAL A 69 8.36 -5.23 12.79
N HIS A 70 8.28 -6.19 13.72
CA HIS A 70 7.69 -5.99 15.04
C HIS A 70 8.37 -4.85 15.80
N GLU A 71 9.70 -4.81 15.84
CA GLU A 71 10.47 -3.72 16.49
C GLU A 71 10.09 -2.34 15.93
N VAL A 72 9.94 -2.19 14.61
CA VAL A 72 9.55 -0.91 14.00
C VAL A 72 8.09 -0.56 14.29
N VAL A 73 7.18 -1.55 14.28
CA VAL A 73 5.79 -1.34 14.69
C VAL A 73 5.71 -0.89 16.16
N ASP A 74 6.52 -1.48 17.04
CA ASP A 74 6.65 -1.07 18.43
C ASP A 74 7.06 0.39 18.57
N TYR A 75 7.98 0.89 17.74
CA TYR A 75 8.35 2.31 17.79
C TYR A 75 7.15 3.21 17.52
N VAL A 76 6.32 2.86 16.52
CA VAL A 76 5.10 3.62 16.16
C VAL A 76 4.04 3.55 17.25
N ILE A 77 3.75 2.36 17.74
CA ILE A 77 2.70 2.15 18.76
C ILE A 77 3.11 2.76 20.10
N ASN A 78 4.37 2.60 20.53
CA ASN A 78 4.86 3.18 21.79
C ASN A 78 4.90 4.71 21.77
N ALA A 79 5.03 5.33 20.59
CA ALA A 79 4.89 6.78 20.41
C ALA A 79 3.42 7.26 20.43
N GLY A 80 2.44 6.35 20.57
CA GLY A 80 1.02 6.67 20.59
C GLY A 80 0.50 7.17 19.24
N LEU A 81 1.00 6.60 18.15
CA LEU A 81 0.58 6.87 16.78
C LEU A 81 -0.23 5.69 16.23
N TYR A 82 -1.06 5.96 15.21
CA TYR A 82 -1.58 4.87 14.37
C TYR A 82 -0.44 4.31 13.51
N CYS A 83 -0.44 2.99 13.31
CA CYS A 83 0.50 2.27 12.47
C CYS A 83 -0.27 1.52 11.38
N ILE A 84 0.14 1.66 10.12
CA ILE A 84 -0.35 0.85 8.99
C ILE A 84 0.83 0.04 8.48
N ILE A 85 0.71 -1.29 8.46
CA ILE A 85 1.69 -2.18 7.82
C ILE A 85 1.04 -2.91 6.64
N ASN A 86 1.82 -3.20 5.61
CA ASN A 86 1.28 -3.73 4.36
C ASN A 86 2.15 -4.79 3.68
N VAL A 87 1.69 -5.22 2.50
CA VAL A 87 2.46 -5.99 1.51
C VAL A 87 2.80 -5.03 0.35
N HIS A 88 4.06 -4.62 0.23
CA HIS A 88 4.47 -3.46 -0.56
C HIS A 88 4.97 -3.79 -1.97
N HIS A 89 6.28 -4.00 -2.18
CA HIS A 89 6.86 -4.32 -3.50
C HIS A 89 6.79 -5.81 -3.87
N ASP A 90 6.04 -6.59 -3.09
CA ASP A 90 5.45 -7.85 -3.56
C ASP A 90 4.41 -7.60 -4.68
N THR A 91 3.95 -6.35 -4.81
CA THR A 91 3.12 -5.80 -5.89
C THR A 91 3.93 -4.81 -6.76
N GLY A 92 3.26 -4.08 -7.66
CA GLY A 92 3.89 -3.05 -8.49
C GLY A 92 4.62 -3.61 -9.71
N ALA A 93 5.45 -2.77 -10.33
CA ALA A 93 6.18 -3.09 -11.56
C ALA A 93 7.58 -3.68 -11.30
N HIS A 94 7.82 -4.28 -10.13
CA HIS A 94 9.11 -4.88 -9.77
C HIS A 94 9.25 -6.28 -10.36
N ASP A 95 10.45 -6.64 -10.81
CA ASP A 95 10.72 -7.94 -11.43
C ASP A 95 10.38 -9.16 -10.54
N ASN A 96 10.41 -8.98 -9.21
CA ASN A 96 10.10 -10.02 -8.23
C ASN A 96 8.67 -9.91 -7.66
N ALA A 97 7.85 -8.97 -8.13
CA ALA A 97 6.46 -8.87 -7.71
C ALA A 97 5.72 -10.17 -8.05
N TRP A 98 4.98 -10.70 -7.08
CA TRP A 98 4.28 -11.99 -7.19
C TRP A 98 2.79 -11.89 -6.88
N VAL A 99 2.38 -10.78 -6.26
CA VAL A 99 0.98 -10.41 -6.05
C VAL A 99 0.55 -9.51 -7.21
N ILE A 100 0.06 -10.15 -8.28
CA ILE A 100 -0.31 -9.53 -9.57
C ILE A 100 -1.83 -9.61 -9.73
N ALA A 101 -2.45 -8.52 -10.19
CA ALA A 101 -3.88 -8.43 -10.52
C ALA A 101 -4.16 -9.19 -11.83
N ASP A 102 -4.26 -10.50 -11.70
CA ASP A 102 -4.61 -11.45 -12.76
C ASP A 102 -5.21 -12.69 -12.08
N ASN A 103 -6.36 -13.15 -12.54
CA ASN A 103 -7.07 -14.25 -11.87
C ASN A 103 -6.27 -15.56 -11.86
N ASP A 104 -5.54 -15.88 -12.93
CA ASP A 104 -4.70 -17.08 -12.97
C ASP A 104 -3.51 -16.96 -12.02
N ASN A 105 -2.94 -15.77 -11.86
CA ASN A 105 -1.92 -15.51 -10.85
C ASN A 105 -2.49 -15.69 -9.45
N TYR A 106 -3.63 -15.06 -9.15
CA TYR A 106 -4.32 -15.19 -7.86
C TYR A 106 -4.56 -16.66 -7.48
N GLU A 107 -5.12 -17.49 -8.37
CA GLU A 107 -5.37 -18.90 -8.07
C GLU A 107 -4.07 -19.69 -7.76
N LYS A 108 -2.93 -19.29 -8.34
CA LYS A 108 -1.63 -19.95 -8.10
C LYS A 108 -0.99 -19.52 -6.79
N THR A 109 -1.17 -18.27 -6.38
CA THR A 109 -0.44 -17.65 -5.26
C THR A 109 -1.30 -17.44 -4.01
N LYS A 110 -2.62 -17.65 -4.11
CA LYS A 110 -3.59 -17.44 -3.02
C LYS A 110 -3.14 -18.08 -1.71
N THR A 111 -2.79 -19.37 -1.72
CA THR A 111 -2.37 -20.09 -0.50
C THR A 111 -1.13 -19.46 0.14
N ARG A 112 -0.15 -19.06 -0.68
CA ARG A 112 1.08 -18.38 -0.22
C ARG A 112 0.75 -17.02 0.40
N TYR A 113 -0.15 -16.27 -0.22
CA TYR A 113 -0.62 -14.97 0.26
C TYR A 113 -1.45 -15.07 1.55
N GLU A 114 -2.36 -16.02 1.65
CA GLU A 114 -3.12 -16.30 2.87
C GLU A 114 -2.20 -16.75 4.01
N ASN A 115 -1.17 -17.55 3.73
CA ASN A 115 -0.18 -17.99 4.73
C ASN A 115 0.65 -16.80 5.26
N LEU A 116 1.12 -15.91 4.38
CA LEU A 116 1.80 -14.68 4.77
C LEU A 116 0.92 -13.85 5.72
N TRP A 117 -0.32 -13.55 5.31
CA TRP A 117 -1.23 -12.75 6.13
C TRP A 117 -1.64 -13.43 7.43
N THR A 118 -1.75 -14.76 7.45
CA THR A 118 -2.00 -15.51 8.68
C THR A 118 -0.85 -15.36 9.68
N GLN A 119 0.40 -15.42 9.22
CA GLN A 119 1.57 -15.22 10.08
C GLN A 119 1.66 -13.79 10.60
N VAL A 120 1.54 -12.79 9.72
CA VAL A 120 1.54 -11.37 10.10
C VAL A 120 0.40 -11.09 11.09
N ALA A 121 -0.81 -11.56 10.82
CA ALA A 121 -1.94 -11.38 11.73
C ALA A 121 -1.69 -12.03 13.10
N ASN A 122 -1.13 -13.24 13.15
CA ASN A 122 -0.81 -13.90 14.42
C ASN A 122 0.28 -13.16 15.21
N GLU A 123 1.34 -12.68 14.56
CA GLU A 123 2.40 -11.89 15.19
C GLU A 123 1.83 -10.65 15.89
N PHE A 124 0.95 -9.93 15.20
CA PHE A 124 0.40 -8.67 15.66
C PHE A 124 -0.94 -8.79 16.39
N LYS A 125 -1.37 -10.02 16.73
CA LYS A 125 -2.72 -10.31 17.24
C LYS A 125 -3.09 -9.54 18.50
N ASP A 126 -2.13 -9.30 19.39
CA ASP A 126 -2.40 -8.68 20.70
C ASP A 126 -2.37 -7.14 20.67
N TYR A 127 -1.97 -6.53 19.55
CA TYR A 127 -2.03 -5.07 19.40
C TYR A 127 -3.47 -4.57 19.33
N GLY A 128 -3.73 -3.39 19.91
CA GLY A 128 -5.03 -2.71 19.84
C GLY A 128 -5.36 -2.12 18.47
N GLN A 129 -6.40 -1.29 18.42
CA GLN A 129 -6.97 -0.71 17.19
C GLN A 129 -6.11 0.38 16.52
N GLN A 130 -4.98 0.74 17.13
CA GLN A 130 -4.04 1.69 16.52
C GLN A 130 -3.20 1.05 15.41
N LEU A 131 -3.05 -0.29 15.41
CA LEU A 131 -2.41 -1.02 14.33
C LEU A 131 -3.45 -1.51 13.32
N LEU A 132 -3.30 -1.05 12.09
CA LEU A 132 -4.08 -1.44 10.92
C LEU A 132 -3.22 -2.31 10.01
N LEU A 133 -3.88 -3.22 9.28
CA LEU A 133 -3.25 -4.04 8.26
C LEU A 133 -3.80 -3.63 6.89
N GLU A 134 -2.93 -3.39 5.92
CA GLU A 134 -3.27 -3.06 4.54
C GLU A 134 -2.89 -4.22 3.62
N GLY A 135 -3.87 -4.80 2.92
CA GLY A 135 -3.70 -6.08 2.23
C GLY A 135 -2.58 -6.11 1.18
N TYR A 136 -2.43 -5.01 0.44
CA TYR A 136 -1.47 -4.88 -0.66
C TYR A 136 -1.36 -3.42 -1.10
N ASN A 137 -0.21 -3.04 -1.66
CA ASN A 137 0.09 -1.66 -2.07
C ASN A 137 -0.52 -1.25 -3.42
N GLU A 138 0.20 -1.50 -4.52
CA GLU A 138 -0.09 -1.03 -5.88
C GLU A 138 -0.12 -2.21 -6.83
N MET A 139 -1.16 -3.04 -6.69
CA MET A 139 -1.31 -4.24 -7.51
C MET A 139 -1.60 -3.87 -8.97
N LEU A 140 -0.72 -4.28 -9.87
CA LEU A 140 -0.85 -4.08 -11.32
C LEU A 140 -1.19 -5.42 -12.00
N ASP A 141 -1.72 -5.35 -13.21
CA ASP A 141 -1.86 -6.50 -14.08
C ASP A 141 -0.48 -7.01 -14.58
N LYS A 142 -0.48 -8.14 -15.27
CA LYS A 142 0.73 -8.76 -15.84
C LYS A 142 1.45 -7.93 -16.91
N TYR A 143 0.88 -6.80 -17.32
CA TYR A 143 1.49 -5.83 -18.25
C TYR A 143 2.10 -4.63 -17.52
N HIS A 144 2.05 -4.62 -16.18
CA HIS A 144 2.43 -3.50 -15.33
C HIS A 144 1.61 -2.25 -15.69
N SER A 145 0.31 -2.42 -15.96
CA SER A 145 -0.54 -1.33 -16.40
C SER A 145 -0.84 -0.36 -15.25
N TRP A 146 -0.40 0.89 -15.35
CA TRP A 146 -0.82 1.96 -14.44
C TRP A 146 -2.17 2.54 -14.88
N CYS A 147 -2.76 3.39 -14.05
CA CYS A 147 -4.06 4.06 -14.27
C CYS A 147 -5.29 3.13 -14.24
N PHE A 148 -5.30 2.05 -15.04
CA PHE A 148 -6.36 1.03 -15.09
C PHE A 148 -5.82 -0.27 -15.72
N ALA A 149 -6.43 -1.42 -15.40
CA ALA A 149 -6.04 -2.71 -15.97
C ALA A 149 -6.17 -2.72 -17.50
N GLY A 150 -5.14 -3.19 -18.20
CA GLY A 150 -5.04 -3.25 -19.64
C GLY A 150 -4.48 -1.99 -20.31
N PHE A 151 -4.10 -0.94 -19.56
CA PHE A 151 -3.55 0.29 -20.14
C PHE A 151 -2.23 0.08 -20.90
N GLN A 152 -1.37 -0.80 -20.41
CA GLN A 152 -0.08 -1.17 -21.04
C GLN A 152 -0.18 -2.43 -21.90
N ARG A 153 -1.38 -2.98 -22.14
CA ARG A 153 -1.56 -4.18 -22.96
C ARG A 153 -1.09 -3.91 -24.40
N PRO A 154 -0.14 -4.72 -24.95
CA PRO A 154 0.45 -4.46 -26.28
C PRO A 154 -0.56 -4.46 -27.44
N ASP A 155 -1.58 -5.31 -27.34
CA ASP A 155 -2.59 -5.51 -28.39
C ASP A 155 -3.83 -4.59 -28.20
N GLY A 156 -3.69 -3.50 -27.45
CA GLY A 156 -4.77 -2.58 -27.10
C GLY A 156 -5.63 -3.07 -25.94
N TYR A 157 -6.64 -2.29 -25.54
CA TYR A 157 -7.51 -2.65 -24.41
C TYR A 157 -8.40 -3.87 -24.74
N ASP A 158 -8.41 -4.86 -23.85
CA ASP A 158 -9.35 -6.00 -23.87
C ASP A 158 -10.16 -5.99 -22.57
N ALA A 159 -11.49 -5.87 -22.69
CA ALA A 159 -12.37 -5.76 -21.54
C ALA A 159 -12.47 -7.05 -20.71
N ASN A 160 -12.34 -8.22 -21.33
CA ASN A 160 -12.40 -9.50 -20.61
C ASN A 160 -11.13 -9.71 -19.80
N GLU A 161 -9.98 -9.37 -20.38
CA GLU A 161 -8.71 -9.46 -19.69
C GLU A 161 -8.60 -8.45 -18.54
N ALA A 162 -9.07 -7.21 -18.76
CA ALA A 162 -9.19 -6.23 -17.69
C ALA A 162 -10.11 -6.74 -16.56
N ALA A 163 -11.26 -7.36 -16.89
CA ALA A 163 -12.16 -7.94 -15.90
C ALA A 163 -11.51 -9.06 -15.07
N GLU A 164 -10.69 -9.94 -15.68
CA GLU A 164 -9.94 -10.96 -14.94
C GLU A 164 -8.87 -10.34 -14.02
N ALA A 165 -8.29 -9.19 -14.37
CA ALA A 165 -7.38 -8.46 -13.47
C ALA A 165 -8.10 -7.98 -12.21
N TYR A 166 -9.28 -7.35 -12.36
CA TYR A 166 -10.10 -6.91 -11.21
C TYR A 166 -10.61 -8.09 -10.39
N LYS A 167 -10.96 -9.21 -11.02
CA LYS A 167 -11.34 -10.45 -10.32
C LYS A 167 -10.21 -11.00 -9.46
N GLY A 168 -8.97 -11.02 -9.98
CA GLY A 168 -7.78 -11.39 -9.20
C GLY A 168 -7.58 -10.45 -8.01
N LEU A 169 -7.64 -9.13 -8.23
CA LEU A 169 -7.52 -8.12 -7.17
C LEU A 169 -8.57 -8.27 -6.06
N ASN A 170 -9.84 -8.42 -6.44
CA ASN A 170 -10.94 -8.62 -5.51
C ASN A 170 -10.78 -9.96 -4.75
N GLY A 171 -10.23 -10.99 -5.41
CA GLY A 171 -9.86 -12.27 -4.80
C GLY A 171 -8.80 -12.13 -3.70
N TYR A 172 -7.73 -11.38 -3.94
CA TYR A 172 -6.73 -11.06 -2.92
C TYR A 172 -7.33 -10.24 -1.77
N ALA A 173 -8.19 -9.27 -2.06
CA ALA A 173 -8.86 -8.45 -1.04
C ALA A 173 -9.67 -9.33 -0.07
N GLN A 174 -10.47 -10.25 -0.62
CA GLN A 174 -11.26 -11.18 0.18
C GLN A 174 -10.38 -12.19 0.94
N SER A 175 -9.34 -12.71 0.31
CA SER A 175 -8.41 -13.66 0.94
C SER A 175 -7.67 -13.03 2.12
N PHE A 176 -7.26 -11.77 1.99
CA PHE A 176 -6.67 -10.98 3.07
C PHE A 176 -7.61 -10.84 4.27
N VAL A 177 -8.84 -10.36 4.03
CA VAL A 177 -9.83 -10.20 5.11
C VAL A 177 -10.10 -11.54 5.78
N ASN A 178 -10.30 -12.60 5.01
CA ASN A 178 -10.55 -13.94 5.56
C ASN A 178 -9.37 -14.44 6.40
N ALA A 179 -8.15 -14.36 5.89
CA ALA A 179 -6.94 -14.83 6.57
C ALA A 179 -6.74 -14.09 7.91
N VAL A 180 -6.85 -12.77 7.92
CA VAL A 180 -6.71 -11.98 9.15
C VAL A 180 -7.82 -12.31 10.14
N ARG A 181 -9.09 -12.29 9.72
CA ARG A 181 -10.24 -12.54 10.61
C ARG A 181 -10.21 -13.95 11.21
N ALA A 182 -9.75 -14.95 10.45
CA ALA A 182 -9.63 -16.34 10.92
C ALA A 182 -8.68 -16.51 12.11
N THR A 183 -7.72 -15.60 12.31
CA THR A 183 -6.83 -15.64 13.48
C THR A 183 -7.50 -15.26 14.80
N GLY A 184 -8.68 -14.63 14.78
CA GLY A 184 -9.46 -14.28 15.97
C GLY A 184 -8.78 -13.26 16.89
N GLY A 185 -9.22 -13.17 18.15
CA GLY A 185 -8.71 -12.16 19.10
C GLY A 185 -8.99 -10.73 18.62
N ASN A 186 -8.04 -9.80 18.78
CA ASN A 186 -8.24 -8.43 18.30
C ASN A 186 -8.35 -8.36 16.77
N ASN A 187 -7.78 -9.31 16.03
CA ASN A 187 -7.90 -9.36 14.57
C ASN A 187 -9.32 -9.61 14.08
N ALA A 188 -10.22 -10.15 14.92
CA ALA A 188 -11.64 -10.27 14.58
C ALA A 188 -12.32 -8.90 14.40
N GLN A 189 -11.75 -7.83 14.95
CA GLN A 189 -12.26 -6.46 14.86
C GLN A 189 -11.18 -5.43 14.50
N ARG A 190 -10.00 -5.86 14.07
CA ARG A 190 -8.94 -4.94 13.66
C ARG A 190 -9.39 -4.20 12.40
N ASN A 191 -9.21 -2.89 12.36
CA ASN A 191 -9.44 -2.14 11.13
C ASN A 191 -8.46 -2.60 10.03
N LEU A 192 -9.01 -3.00 8.88
CA LEU A 192 -8.24 -3.45 7.72
C LEU A 192 -8.39 -2.45 6.58
N VAL A 193 -7.36 -2.36 5.75
CA VAL A 193 -7.30 -1.47 4.60
C VAL A 193 -7.15 -2.31 3.33
N VAL A 194 -7.92 -1.98 2.29
CA VAL A 194 -7.84 -2.61 0.98
C VAL A 194 -7.73 -1.55 -0.12
N ASN A 195 -6.81 -1.74 -1.05
CA ASN A 195 -6.46 -0.74 -2.04
C ASN A 195 -7.21 -1.00 -3.36
N THR A 196 -7.47 0.05 -4.13
CA THR A 196 -7.95 -0.12 -5.51
C THR A 196 -6.83 -0.65 -6.41
N TYR A 197 -7.16 -1.04 -7.65
CA TYR A 197 -6.17 -1.38 -8.67
C TYR A 197 -5.14 -0.26 -8.81
N ALA A 198 -3.84 -0.59 -8.75
CA ALA A 198 -2.73 0.35 -8.77
C ALA A 198 -2.82 1.49 -7.71
N ALA A 199 -3.59 1.29 -6.64
CA ALA A 199 -4.03 2.36 -5.74
C ALA A 199 -4.65 3.58 -6.48
N ALA A 200 -5.16 3.38 -7.69
CA ALA A 200 -5.68 4.45 -8.53
C ALA A 200 -7.06 4.91 -8.06
N TRP A 201 -7.27 6.22 -8.08
CA TRP A 201 -8.56 6.85 -7.71
C TRP A 201 -9.46 7.17 -8.91
N GLY A 202 -9.06 6.75 -10.11
CA GLY A 202 -9.81 6.95 -11.35
C GLY A 202 -9.88 8.40 -11.83
N GLY A 203 -8.86 9.21 -11.55
CA GLY A 203 -8.78 10.63 -11.89
C GLY A 203 -8.58 10.96 -13.36
N GLY A 204 -9.15 12.09 -13.79
CA GLY A 204 -9.10 12.57 -15.18
C GLY A 204 -10.23 12.04 -16.06
N ASN A 205 -10.22 12.50 -17.32
CA ASN A 205 -11.21 12.16 -18.35
C ASN A 205 -10.58 11.88 -19.73
N TRP A 206 -9.25 11.70 -19.79
CA TRP A 206 -8.50 11.49 -21.03
C TRP A 206 -8.67 10.07 -21.59
N ASN A 207 -9.18 9.15 -20.78
CA ASN A 207 -9.55 7.80 -21.20
C ASN A 207 -10.82 7.34 -20.47
N ALA A 208 -11.74 6.72 -21.21
CA ALA A 208 -13.01 6.24 -20.67
C ALA A 208 -12.87 5.14 -19.60
N HIS A 209 -11.73 4.46 -19.55
CA HIS A 209 -11.48 3.34 -18.64
C HIS A 209 -10.92 3.77 -17.26
N LEU A 210 -10.60 5.05 -17.05
CA LEU A 210 -10.06 5.55 -15.78
C LEU A 210 -10.95 5.22 -14.59
N THR A 211 -12.27 5.34 -14.76
CA THR A 211 -13.22 5.07 -13.66
C THR A 211 -13.45 3.59 -13.39
N VAL A 212 -12.96 2.69 -14.25
CA VAL A 212 -13.16 1.24 -14.11
C VAL A 212 -12.54 0.73 -12.81
N VAL A 213 -11.42 1.32 -12.37
CA VAL A 213 -10.78 0.97 -11.08
C VAL A 213 -11.68 1.18 -9.86
N LEU A 214 -12.70 2.03 -9.97
CA LEU A 214 -13.69 2.27 -8.91
C LEU A 214 -14.94 1.42 -9.09
N THR A 215 -15.38 1.20 -10.34
CA THR A 215 -16.64 0.48 -10.61
C THR A 215 -16.48 -1.04 -10.54
N GLU A 216 -15.30 -1.57 -10.84
CA GLU A 216 -14.98 -3.01 -10.75
C GLU A 216 -14.40 -3.40 -9.37
N PHE A 217 -14.05 -2.42 -8.54
CA PHE A 217 -13.61 -2.68 -7.18
C PHE A 217 -14.77 -3.19 -6.32
N GLN A 218 -14.60 -4.36 -5.71
CA GLN A 218 -15.61 -4.96 -4.85
C GLN A 218 -15.16 -4.88 -3.40
N THR A 219 -16.00 -4.28 -2.55
CA THR A 219 -15.76 -4.31 -1.10
C THR A 219 -15.78 -5.75 -0.60
N PRO A 220 -14.73 -6.23 0.09
CA PRO A 220 -14.73 -7.56 0.66
C PRO A 220 -15.92 -7.77 1.61
N THR A 221 -16.46 -8.97 1.63
CA THR A 221 -17.41 -9.35 2.68
C THR A 221 -16.63 -9.53 3.97
N ASP A 222 -17.05 -8.84 5.03
CA ASP A 222 -16.49 -8.96 6.37
C ASP A 222 -17.54 -9.51 7.35
N ALA A 223 -17.10 -10.31 8.32
CA ALA A 223 -17.95 -10.83 9.39
C ALA A 223 -18.33 -9.75 10.41
N VAL A 224 -17.62 -8.62 10.40
CA VAL A 224 -17.87 -7.47 11.27
C VAL A 224 -18.05 -6.19 10.46
N ALA A 225 -19.05 -5.39 10.81
CA ALA A 225 -19.31 -4.12 10.14
C ALA A 225 -18.40 -3.00 10.67
N GLY A 226 -18.04 -2.05 9.81
CA GLY A 226 -17.33 -0.82 10.21
C GLY A 226 -15.84 -0.98 10.48
N HIS A 227 -15.22 -2.06 10.00
CA HIS A 227 -13.79 -2.36 10.20
C HIS A 227 -12.99 -2.53 8.89
N LEU A 228 -13.54 -2.04 7.77
CA LEU A 228 -12.83 -1.92 6.49
C LEU A 228 -12.68 -0.45 6.11
N ALA A 229 -11.50 -0.08 5.63
CA ALA A 229 -11.19 1.17 4.98
C ALA A 229 -10.65 0.91 3.57
N PHE A 230 -10.75 1.90 2.70
CA PHE A 230 -10.21 1.85 1.35
C PHE A 230 -9.01 2.77 1.23
N GLU A 231 -8.06 2.44 0.36
CA GLU A 231 -6.88 3.28 0.14
C GLU A 231 -6.61 3.51 -1.35
N VAL A 232 -6.21 4.75 -1.64
CA VAL A 232 -5.79 5.22 -2.97
C VAL A 232 -4.58 6.14 -2.81
N HIS A 233 -3.79 6.30 -3.87
CA HIS A 233 -2.61 7.16 -3.92
C HIS A 233 -2.83 8.32 -4.89
N THR A 234 -2.14 9.45 -4.68
CA THR A 234 -2.23 10.58 -5.60
C THR A 234 -0.94 11.41 -5.67
N TYR A 235 -0.44 11.62 -6.87
CA TYR A 235 0.77 12.40 -7.13
C TYR A 235 0.49 13.47 -8.21
N PRO A 236 -0.31 14.50 -7.88
CA PRO A 236 -0.72 15.50 -8.85
C PRO A 236 0.44 16.36 -9.35
N THR A 237 0.29 16.95 -10.54
CA THR A 237 1.19 18.02 -10.97
C THR A 237 0.76 19.33 -10.32
N LEU A 238 1.69 20.12 -9.77
CA LEU A 238 1.34 21.34 -9.03
C LEU A 238 0.47 22.33 -9.82
N SER A 239 0.69 22.48 -11.13
CA SER A 239 -0.09 23.37 -11.98
C SER A 239 -1.58 23.03 -12.02
N SER A 240 -1.94 21.76 -11.80
CA SER A 240 -3.29 21.23 -11.80
C SER A 240 -3.75 20.71 -10.44
N GLY A 241 -2.89 20.79 -9.41
CA GLY A 241 -3.08 20.11 -8.14
C GLY A 241 -4.38 20.44 -7.41
N LYS A 242 -4.83 21.70 -7.44
CA LYS A 242 -6.14 22.04 -6.86
C LYS A 242 -7.29 21.29 -7.53
N ASN A 243 -7.33 21.29 -8.86
CA ASN A 243 -8.41 20.65 -9.61
C ASN A 243 -8.35 19.13 -9.45
N GLU A 244 -7.16 18.55 -9.46
CA GLU A 244 -6.97 17.11 -9.24
C GLU A 244 -7.40 16.68 -7.84
N VAL A 245 -7.12 17.47 -6.81
CA VAL A 245 -7.58 17.18 -5.43
C VAL A 245 -9.10 17.33 -5.31
N ASP A 246 -9.70 18.35 -5.91
CA ASP A 246 -11.17 18.51 -5.92
C ASP A 246 -11.86 17.33 -6.61
N GLU A 247 -11.29 16.87 -7.74
CA GLU A 247 -11.78 15.71 -8.47
C GLU A 247 -11.61 14.41 -7.67
N LEU A 248 -10.45 14.21 -7.04
CA LEU A 248 -10.17 13.09 -6.14
C LEU A 248 -11.22 12.98 -5.05
N ILE A 249 -11.44 14.06 -4.30
CA ILE A 249 -12.43 14.09 -3.22
C ILE A 249 -13.81 13.76 -3.77
N THR A 250 -14.18 14.33 -4.93
CA THR A 250 -15.49 14.08 -5.54
C THR A 250 -15.68 12.61 -5.92
N LYS A 251 -14.70 11.98 -6.59
CA LYS A 251 -14.79 10.60 -7.05
C LYS A 251 -14.74 9.61 -5.89
N VAL A 252 -13.85 9.83 -4.93
CA VAL A 252 -13.74 8.98 -3.73
C VAL A 252 -15.03 9.05 -2.90
N ASN A 253 -15.59 10.25 -2.71
CA ASN A 253 -16.87 10.42 -2.00
C ASN A 253 -18.04 9.72 -2.69
N ALA A 254 -18.05 9.69 -4.03
CA ALA A 254 -19.13 9.06 -4.78
C ALA A 254 -19.04 7.52 -4.81
N ASN A 255 -17.83 6.95 -4.81
CA ASN A 255 -17.62 5.54 -5.13
C ASN A 255 -17.12 4.68 -3.96
N LEU A 256 -16.32 5.24 -3.05
CA LEU A 256 -15.69 4.47 -1.96
C LEU A 256 -16.28 4.80 -0.58
N VAL A 257 -16.46 6.09 -0.27
CA VAL A 257 -17.00 6.54 1.02
C VAL A 257 -18.35 5.91 1.42
N PRO A 258 -19.29 5.63 0.49
CA PRO A 258 -20.53 4.94 0.84
C PRO A 258 -20.32 3.55 1.45
N ASN A 259 -19.17 2.91 1.18
CA ASN A 259 -18.86 1.56 1.64
C ASN A 259 -17.91 1.55 2.87
N GLY A 260 -17.31 2.69 3.25
CA GLY A 260 -16.29 2.76 4.29
C GLY A 260 -15.36 3.99 4.17
N PRO A 261 -14.61 4.35 5.22
CA PRO A 261 -13.67 5.47 5.18
C PRO A 261 -12.55 5.24 4.17
N VAL A 262 -11.99 6.33 3.64
CA VAL A 262 -10.89 6.29 2.66
C VAL A 262 -9.64 6.97 3.21
N ILE A 263 -8.48 6.34 2.97
CA ILE A 263 -7.15 6.82 3.28
C ILE A 263 -6.48 7.21 1.96
N ILE A 264 -5.85 8.39 1.92
CA ILE A 264 -4.87 8.69 0.87
C ILE A 264 -3.52 8.21 1.39
N GLY A 265 -3.19 6.96 1.09
CA GLY A 265 -2.06 6.21 1.68
C GLY A 265 -0.71 6.82 1.34
N GLU A 266 -0.60 7.30 0.11
CA GLU A 266 0.55 8.03 -0.39
C GLU A 266 0.12 9.26 -1.19
N TRP A 267 0.88 10.33 -1.00
CA TRP A 267 0.74 11.53 -1.80
C TRP A 267 2.01 12.37 -1.81
N GLY A 268 2.15 13.15 -2.88
CA GLY A 268 3.26 14.06 -3.12
C GLY A 268 2.99 14.88 -4.38
N THR A 269 4.04 15.34 -5.04
CA THR A 269 3.92 15.93 -6.39
C THR A 269 4.37 14.93 -7.44
N SER A 270 3.91 15.09 -8.68
CA SER A 270 4.25 14.18 -9.80
C SER A 270 5.75 14.10 -10.14
N ASN A 271 6.58 14.96 -9.55
CA ASN A 271 8.03 14.95 -9.68
C ASN A 271 8.77 14.57 -8.39
N VAL A 272 8.11 13.92 -7.44
CA VAL A 272 8.70 13.52 -6.15
C VAL A 272 9.98 12.69 -6.31
N ASP A 273 10.07 11.86 -7.37
CA ASP A 273 11.25 11.02 -7.65
C ASP A 273 12.23 11.62 -8.68
N LYS A 274 12.01 12.86 -9.12
CA LYS A 274 12.95 13.52 -10.04
C LYS A 274 14.12 14.10 -9.27
N ASN A 275 15.29 14.19 -9.92
CA ASN A 275 16.50 14.85 -9.38
C ASN A 275 16.26 16.29 -8.88
N GLN A 276 15.20 16.94 -9.35
CA GLN A 276 14.74 18.23 -8.85
C GLN A 276 13.22 18.15 -8.66
N THR A 277 12.80 18.25 -7.41
CA THR A 277 11.41 18.17 -6.99
C THR A 277 10.77 19.56 -6.92
N ASP A 278 9.44 19.60 -6.83
CA ASP A 278 8.72 20.83 -6.59
C ASP A 278 9.07 21.45 -5.23
N TYR A 279 9.42 20.62 -4.23
CA TYR A 279 9.97 21.08 -2.96
C TYR A 279 11.30 21.81 -3.14
N ASP A 280 12.24 21.26 -3.93
CA ASP A 280 13.54 21.89 -4.17
C ASP A 280 13.42 23.26 -4.85
N LEU A 281 12.43 23.38 -5.75
CA LEU A 281 12.12 24.63 -6.44
C LEU A 281 11.46 25.65 -5.49
N ALA A 282 10.50 25.24 -4.67
CA ALA A 282 9.84 26.10 -3.70
C ALA A 282 10.80 26.56 -2.60
N HIS A 283 11.63 25.66 -2.06
CA HIS A 283 12.61 25.97 -1.01
C HIS A 283 13.62 27.04 -1.47
N LYS A 284 14.07 27.00 -2.73
CA LYS A 284 14.94 28.06 -3.30
C LYS A 284 14.26 29.43 -3.35
N ALA A 285 12.94 29.48 -3.52
CA ALA A 285 12.19 30.73 -3.52
C ALA A 285 12.02 31.33 -2.11
N PHE A 286 11.98 30.50 -1.06
CA PHE A 286 11.85 30.96 0.33
C PHE A 286 13.15 31.54 0.91
N HIS A 287 14.32 31.12 0.43
CA HIS A 287 15.62 31.67 0.86
C HIS A 287 15.98 33.04 0.26
N VAL A 288 15.11 33.64 -0.56
CA VAL A 288 15.34 34.99 -1.13
C VAL A 288 14.89 36.12 -0.18
N PHE A 289 14.25 35.80 0.96
CA PHE A 289 13.79 36.80 1.94
C PHE A 289 14.57 36.80 3.27
N GLY A 290 15.75 36.18 3.33
CA GLY A 290 16.55 36.04 4.55
C GLY A 290 18.00 36.54 4.45
N GLY A 291 18.26 37.58 3.65
CA GLY A 291 19.57 38.25 3.54
C GLY A 291 19.49 39.73 3.88
#